data_AF-A0A212K0U9-F1
#
_entry.id   AF-A0A212K0U9-F1
#
_cell.length_a   1.000
_cell.length_b   1.000
_cell.length_c   1.000
_cell.angle_alpha   90.00
_cell.angle_beta   90.00
_cell.angle_gamma   90.00
#
_symmetry.space_group_name_H-M   'P 1'
#
loop_
_entity.id
_entity.type
_entity.pdbx_description
1 polymer ?
#
loop_
_entity_poly.entity_id
_entity_poly.type
_entity_poly.pdbx_seq_one_letter_code
_entity_poly.pdbx_strand_id
1 'polypeptide(L)'
;MQDPKKLPVDILSSPEAATLLKNKEAVMGLLSSPDAKKLMELLNQNGGANLKGAADAAMKGDSSALMGLMQQVMGTKEGAAVVERIQKTVPKK
;
A
#
# COMPACT_ATOMS: atom_id res chain seq x y z
N MET A 1 10.90 -8.54 27.42
CA MET A 1 9.66 -9.12 26.88
C MET A 1 9.51 -8.59 25.46
N GLN A 2 9.27 -9.49 24.51
CA GLN A 2 9.29 -9.25 23.06
C GLN A 2 8.02 -8.55 22.62
N ASP A 3 8.10 -7.66 21.62
CA ASP A 3 7.02 -7.45 20.64
C ASP A 3 7.64 -7.30 19.25
N PRO A 4 7.64 -8.37 18.43
CA PRO A 4 8.24 -8.39 17.11
C PRO A 4 7.23 -7.92 16.05
N LYS A 5 7.72 -7.20 15.03
CA LYS A 5 7.05 -6.93 13.74
C LYS A 5 5.87 -5.94 13.75
N LYS A 6 6.16 -4.65 13.87
CA LYS A 6 5.30 -3.61 13.25
C LYS A 6 5.44 -3.68 11.72
N LEU A 7 4.62 -4.51 11.10
CA LEU A 7 4.33 -4.46 9.66
C LEU A 7 3.30 -3.32 9.39
N PRO A 8 3.19 -2.83 8.15
CA PRO A 8 3.01 -1.41 7.88
C PRO A 8 1.53 -0.99 7.82
N VAL A 9 0.89 -0.85 8.98
CA VAL A 9 -0.32 -0.02 9.11
C VAL A 9 0.03 1.46 9.29
N ASP A 10 1.26 1.72 9.73
CA ASP A 10 1.82 3.06 9.88
C ASP A 10 1.97 3.80 8.57
N ILE A 11 1.78 3.19 7.39
CA ILE A 11 1.73 3.97 6.15
C ILE A 11 0.47 4.81 6.14
N LEU A 12 -0.71 4.23 6.44
CA LEU A 12 -1.97 5.00 6.51
C LEU A 12 -2.05 5.90 7.74
N SER A 13 -1.33 5.57 8.82
CA SER A 13 -1.20 6.41 10.01
C SER A 13 -0.01 7.38 9.95
N SER A 14 0.86 7.26 8.94
CA SER A 14 2.00 8.16 8.76
C SER A 14 1.43 9.53 8.44
N PRO A 15 1.99 10.60 9.03
CA PRO A 15 1.64 11.95 8.64
C PRO A 15 1.80 12.14 7.13
N GLU A 16 2.70 11.42 6.46
CA GLU A 16 2.83 11.46 5.00
C GLU A 16 1.61 10.89 4.26
N ALA A 17 1.14 9.67 4.55
CA ALA A 17 -0.04 9.19 3.82
C ALA A 17 -1.33 9.84 4.29
N ALA A 18 -1.44 10.25 5.55
CA ALA A 18 -2.56 11.07 6.00
C ALA A 18 -2.59 12.43 5.27
N THR A 19 -1.42 13.03 5.01
CA THR A 19 -1.29 14.28 4.23
C THR A 19 -1.61 14.05 2.75
N LEU A 20 -1.18 12.94 2.17
CA LEU A 20 -1.59 12.52 0.84
C LEU A 20 -3.10 12.32 0.76
N LEU A 21 -3.70 11.57 1.68
CA LEU A 21 -5.15 11.33 1.71
C LEU A 21 -5.95 12.63 1.84
N LYS A 22 -5.41 13.64 2.53
CA LYS A 22 -5.96 15.01 2.56
C LYS A 22 -5.77 15.77 1.25
N ASN A 23 -4.76 15.42 0.44
CA ASN A 23 -4.46 16.01 -0.85
C ASN A 23 -4.97 15.12 -2.00
N LYS A 24 -6.24 15.31 -2.34
CA LYS A 24 -6.97 14.53 -3.34
C LYS A 24 -6.26 14.52 -4.71
N GLU A 25 -5.64 15.61 -5.12
CA GLU A 25 -4.89 15.72 -6.38
C GLU A 25 -3.59 14.90 -6.35
N ALA A 26 -2.85 14.95 -5.24
CA ALA A 26 -1.66 14.11 -5.06
C ALA A 26 -2.02 12.61 -5.05
N VAL A 27 -3.14 12.24 -4.42
CA VAL A 27 -3.65 10.86 -4.45
C VAL A 27 -4.13 10.46 -5.84
N MET A 28 -4.85 11.33 -6.55
CA MET A 28 -5.30 11.05 -7.92
C MET A 28 -4.12 10.94 -8.88
N GLY A 29 -3.09 11.79 -8.74
CA GLY A 29 -1.85 11.72 -9.50
C GLY A 29 -1.07 10.43 -9.20
N LEU A 30 -1.01 10.04 -7.92
CA LEU A 30 -0.42 8.78 -7.51
C LEU A 30 -1.18 7.59 -8.11
N LEU A 31 -2.50 7.52 -7.96
CA LEU A 31 -3.34 6.45 -8.52
C LEU A 31 -3.35 6.40 -10.05
N SER A 32 -3.18 7.56 -10.69
CA SER A 32 -3.04 7.66 -12.15
C SER A 32 -1.64 7.32 -12.64
N SER A 33 -0.66 7.23 -11.74
CA SER A 33 0.72 6.86 -12.07
C SER A 33 0.77 5.42 -12.60
N PRO A 34 1.60 5.16 -13.62
CA PRO A 34 1.87 3.80 -14.09
C PRO A 34 2.36 2.89 -12.96
N ASP A 35 3.12 3.42 -11.99
CA ASP A 35 3.60 2.62 -10.86
C ASP A 35 2.46 2.20 -9.91
N ALA A 36 1.48 3.07 -9.63
CA ALA A 36 0.35 2.70 -8.77
C ALA A 36 -0.59 1.71 -9.45
N LYS A 37 -0.81 1.84 -10.77
CA LYS A 37 -1.52 0.83 -11.55
C LYS A 37 -0.79 -0.51 -11.50
N LYS A 38 0.54 -0.51 -11.67
CA LYS A 38 1.37 -1.72 -11.56
C LYS A 38 1.29 -2.34 -10.17
N LEU A 39 1.30 -1.53 -9.11
CA LEU A 39 1.13 -2.00 -7.73
C LEU A 39 -0.24 -2.66 -7.54
N MET A 40 -1.31 -2.02 -8.02
CA MET A 40 -2.67 -2.58 -7.97
C MET A 40 -2.77 -3.88 -8.76
N GLU A 41 -2.15 -3.96 -9.94
CA GLU A 41 -2.08 -5.21 -10.71
C GLU A 41 -1.36 -6.31 -9.93
N LEU A 42 -0.22 -6.01 -9.31
CA LEU A 42 0.51 -7.00 -8.50
C LEU A 42 -0.27 -7.44 -7.26
N LEU A 43 -0.93 -6.50 -6.58
CA LEU A 43 -1.83 -6.78 -5.47
C LEU A 43 -3.03 -7.62 -5.92
N ASN A 44 -3.57 -7.36 -7.11
CA ASN A 44 -4.68 -8.12 -7.68
C ASN A 44 -4.23 -9.49 -8.18
N GLN A 45 -3.00 -9.62 -8.68
CA GLN A 45 -2.41 -10.92 -9.05
C GLN A 45 -2.13 -11.78 -7.82
N ASN A 46 -1.62 -11.19 -6.73
CA ASN A 46 -1.36 -11.92 -5.49
C ASN A 46 -2.62 -12.14 -4.63
N GLY A 47 -3.58 -11.21 -4.68
CA GLY A 47 -4.76 -11.21 -3.83
C GLY A 47 -6.03 -11.69 -4.51
N GLY A 48 -6.15 -11.57 -5.84
CA GLY A 48 -7.34 -11.94 -6.59
C GLY A 48 -8.62 -11.45 -5.94
N ALA A 49 -9.57 -12.36 -5.74
CA ALA A 49 -10.84 -12.09 -5.05
C ALA A 49 -10.67 -11.63 -3.58
N ASN A 50 -9.55 -11.97 -2.93
CA ASN A 50 -9.26 -11.58 -1.55
C ASN A 50 -8.75 -10.13 -1.45
N LEU A 51 -8.32 -9.49 -2.55
CA LEU A 51 -7.91 -8.08 -2.51
C LEU A 51 -9.07 -7.19 -2.07
N LYS A 52 -10.27 -7.42 -2.61
CA LYS A 52 -11.45 -6.65 -2.22
C LYS A 52 -11.82 -6.89 -0.76
N GLY A 53 -11.81 -8.15 -0.31
CA GLY A 53 -12.06 -8.48 1.10
C GLY A 53 -11.02 -7.87 2.05
N ALA A 54 -9.75 -7.85 1.65
CA ALA A 54 -8.66 -7.23 2.39
C ALA A 54 -8.78 -5.70 2.46
N ALA A 55 -9.22 -5.06 1.37
CA ALA A 55 -9.50 -3.63 1.34
C ALA A 55 -10.71 -3.27 2.21
N ASP A 56 -11.80 -4.05 2.12
CA ASP A 56 -12.98 -3.89 2.97
C ASP A 56 -12.65 -4.10 4.46
N ALA A 57 -11.82 -5.10 4.79
CA ALA A 57 -11.33 -5.32 6.14
C ALA A 57 -10.47 -4.15 6.62
N ALA A 58 -9.55 -3.65 5.78
CA ALA A 58 -8.70 -2.51 6.11
C ALA A 58 -9.51 -1.24 6.38
N MET A 59 -10.57 -1.00 5.60
CA MET A 59 -11.51 0.11 5.84
C MET A 59 -12.28 -0.04 7.16
N LYS A 60 -12.52 -1.27 7.62
CA LYS A 60 -13.12 -1.59 8.92
C LYS A 60 -12.11 -1.58 10.08
N GLY A 61 -10.82 -1.32 9.79
CA GLY A 61 -9.73 -1.29 10.76
C GLY A 61 -8.85 -2.54 10.81
N ASP A 62 -9.20 -3.60 10.07
CA ASP A 62 -8.40 -4.82 9.95
C ASP A 62 -7.60 -4.85 8.65
N SER A 63 -6.42 -4.26 8.70
CA SER A 63 -5.48 -4.22 7.57
C SER A 63 -4.58 -5.45 7.48
N SER A 64 -4.79 -6.48 8.31
CA SER A 64 -3.92 -7.67 8.38
C SER A 64 -3.89 -8.44 7.06
N ALA A 65 -5.06 -8.61 6.44
CA ALA A 65 -5.19 -9.25 5.13
C ALA A 65 -4.48 -8.45 4.04
N LEU A 66 -4.61 -7.11 4.06
CA LEU A 66 -3.94 -6.24 3.11
C LEU A 66 -2.42 -6.27 3.29
N MET A 67 -1.94 -6.32 4.53
CA MET A 67 -0.51 -6.45 4.86
C MET A 67 0.08 -7.78 4.40
N GLY A 68 -0.68 -8.88 4.50
CA GLY A 68 -0.25 -10.17 3.97
C GLY A 68 -0.02 -10.11 2.46
N LEU A 69 -0.98 -9.53 1.74
CA LEU A 69 -0.88 -9.33 0.29
C LEU A 69 0.28 -8.39 -0.08
N MET A 70 0.44 -7.29 0.65
CA MET A 70 1.52 -6.33 0.42
C MET A 70 2.90 -6.96 0.66
N GLN A 71 3.06 -7.77 1.71
CA GLN A 71 4.29 -8.52 1.94
C GLN A 71 4.58 -9.51 0.82
N GLN A 72 3.56 -10.18 0.32
CA GLN A 72 3.70 -11.12 -0.79
C GLN A 72 4.13 -10.40 -2.07
N VAL A 73 3.61 -9.20 -2.32
CA VAL A 73 4.04 -8.34 -3.43
C VAL A 73 5.47 -7.83 -3.24
N MET A 74 5.82 -7.33 -2.05
CA MET A 74 7.17 -6.86 -1.71
C MET A 74 8.21 -7.98 -1.67
N GLY A 75 7.78 -9.24 -1.48
CA GLY A 75 8.64 -10.42 -1.62
C GLY A 75 9.10 -10.66 -3.06
N THR A 76 8.47 -10.01 -4.04
CA THR A 76 8.88 -10.07 -5.44
C THR A 76 9.78 -8.89 -5.80
N LYS A 77 10.77 -9.13 -6.67
CA LYS A 77 11.67 -8.07 -7.19
C LYS A 77 10.89 -6.92 -7.84
N GLU A 78 9.82 -7.26 -8.58
CA GLU A 78 8.99 -6.27 -9.26
C GLU A 78 8.17 -5.44 -8.26
N GLY A 79 7.50 -6.09 -7.31
CA GLY A 79 6.67 -5.40 -6.32
C GLY A 79 7.47 -4.50 -5.38
N ALA A 80 8.64 -4.94 -4.92
CA ALA A 80 9.53 -4.09 -4.13
C ALA A 80 9.97 -2.83 -4.90
N ALA A 81 10.36 -2.98 -6.18
CA ALA A 81 10.80 -1.86 -7.01
C ALA A 81 9.69 -0.87 -7.35
N VAL A 82 8.45 -1.36 -7.49
CA VAL A 82 7.27 -0.51 -7.70
C VAL A 82 6.93 0.26 -6.42
N VAL A 83 6.90 -0.42 -5.26
CA VAL A 83 6.64 0.22 -3.96
C VAL A 83 7.69 1.30 -3.65
N GLU A 84 8.96 1.04 -3.93
CA GLU A 84 10.05 2.02 -3.74
C GLU A 84 9.88 3.25 -4.66
N ARG A 85 9.50 3.06 -5.92
CA ARG A 85 9.21 4.15 -6.86
C ARG A 85 8.04 5.01 -6.42
N ILE A 86 6.97 4.38 -5.93
CA ILE A 86 5.81 5.06 -5.36
C ILE A 86 6.26 5.90 -4.15
N GLN A 87 7.05 5.34 -3.23
CA GLN A 87 7.58 6.08 -2.08
C GLN A 87 8.48 7.27 -2.44
N LYS A 88 9.14 7.22 -3.60
CA LYS A 88 9.94 8.34 -4.14
C LYS A 88 9.09 9.40 -4.84
N THR A 89 7.96 9.01 -5.44
CA THR A 89 7.03 9.92 -6.12
C THR A 89 6.02 10.54 -5.18
N VAL A 90 5.73 9.90 -4.04
CA VAL A 90 5.07 10.53 -2.92
C VAL A 90 5.97 11.66 -2.42
N PRO A 91 5.55 12.94 -2.52
CA PRO A 91 6.34 14.03 -2.02
C PRO A 91 6.52 13.88 -0.51
N LYS A 92 7.75 13.58 -0.10
CA LYS A 92 8.19 13.70 1.30
C LYS A 92 8.31 15.19 1.56
N LYS A 93 7.40 15.73 2.38
CA LYS A 93 7.48 17.12 2.79
C LYS A 93 8.63 17.32 3.76
#